data_AF-A0A0F2RU89-F1
#
_entry.id   AF-A0A0F2RU89-F1
#
_cell.length_a   1.000
_cell.length_b   1.000
_cell.length_c   1.000
_cell.angle_alpha   90.00
_cell.angle_beta   90.00
_cell.angle_gamma   90.00
#
_symmetry.space_group_name_H-M   'P 1'
#
loop_
_entity.id
_entity.type
_entity.pdbx_description
1 polymer ?
#
loop_
_entity_poly.entity_id
_entity_poly.type
_entity_poly.pdbx_seq_one_letter_code
_entity_poly.pdbx_strand_id
1 'polypeptide(L)' 'MPGSVSDVLVKIVILFLVAMGVLAMFGRLRFPGQKRLSEAKCPKCGRYRIGKGPCSCEKGKLK' A
#
# COMPACT_ATOMS: atom_id res chain seq x y z
N MET A 1 -8.62 -15.42 44.09
CA MET A 1 -7.99 -14.08 44.22
C MET A 1 -8.10 -13.37 42.88
N PRO A 2 -8.38 -12.05 42.89
CA PRO A 2 -8.99 -11.34 41.77
C PRO A 2 -8.09 -11.40 40.55
N GLY A 3 -8.63 -11.94 39.45
CA GLY A 3 -7.96 -11.94 38.15
C GLY A 3 -7.70 -10.50 37.75
N SER A 4 -6.42 -10.14 37.74
CA SER A 4 -5.95 -8.79 37.46
C SER A 4 -6.55 -8.31 36.14
N VAL A 5 -7.22 -7.16 36.18
CA VAL A 5 -7.70 -6.44 35.00
C VAL A 5 -6.57 -6.26 33.97
N SER A 6 -5.32 -6.26 34.42
CA SER A 6 -4.11 -6.30 33.63
C SER A 6 -4.05 -7.45 32.63
N ASP A 7 -4.45 -8.67 33.00
CA ASP A 7 -4.38 -9.86 32.13
C ASP A 7 -5.35 -9.75 30.95
N VAL A 8 -6.58 -9.30 31.20
CA VAL A 8 -7.58 -9.12 30.15
C VAL A 8 -7.21 -7.97 29.21
N LEU A 9 -6.67 -6.87 29.74
CA LEU A 9 -6.21 -5.73 28.94
C LEU A 9 -5.03 -6.12 28.04
N VAL A 10 -4.01 -6.77 28.59
CA VAL A 10 -2.84 -7.23 27.81
C VAL A 10 -3.28 -8.18 26.70
N LYS A 11 -4.21 -9.10 26.98
CA LYS A 11 -4.73 -10.04 25.98
C LYS A 11 -5.50 -9.35 24.86
N ILE A 12 -6.31 -8.34 25.16
CA ILE A 12 -7.03 -7.54 24.16
C ILE A 12 -6.04 -6.76 23.29
N VAL A 13 -5.05 -6.09 23.89
CA VAL A 13 -4.03 -5.33 23.15
C VAL A 13 -3.24 -6.24 22.21
N ILE A 14 -2.82 -7.40 22.70
CA ILE A 14 -2.09 -8.39 21.89
C ILE A 14 -2.95 -8.88 20.71
N LEU A 15 -4.22 -9.23 20.96
CA LEU A 15 -5.12 -9.67 19.89
C LEU A 15 -5.34 -8.57 18.84
N PHE A 16 -5.46 -7.32 19.27
CA PHE A 16 -5.65 -6.18 18.37
C PHE A 16 -4.42 -5.91 17.51
N LEU A 17 -3.22 -5.95 18.10
CA LEU A 17 -1.95 -5.79 17.39
C LEU A 17 -1.72 -6.90 16.37
N VAL A 18 -1.99 -8.15 16.73
CA VAL A 18 -1.90 -9.29 15.81
C VAL A 18 -2.88 -9.13 14.66
N ALA A 19 -4.14 -8.77 14.94
CA ALA A 19 -5.14 -8.53 13.91
C ALA A 19 -4.73 -7.42 12.94
N MET A 20 -4.23 -6.28 13.44
CA MET A 20 -3.70 -5.20 12.60
C MET A 20 -2.52 -5.64 11.74
N GLY A 21 -1.59 -6.42 12.30
CA GLY A 21 -0.44 -6.97 11.56
C GLY A 21 -0.86 -7.91 10.43
N VAL A 22 -1.80 -8.81 10.70
CA VAL A 22 -2.36 -9.72 9.70
C VAL A 22 -3.09 -8.93 8.61
N LEU A 23 -3.95 -7.96 8.96
CA LEU A 23 -4.64 -7.10 7.99
C LEU A 23 -3.66 -6.28 7.15
N ALA A 24 -2.52 -5.84 7.69
CA ALA A 24 -1.48 -5.13 6.95
C ALA A 24 -0.74 -6.05 5.96
N MET A 25 -0.40 -7.27 6.38
CA MET A 25 0.22 -8.27 5.50
C MET A 25 -0.75 -8.77 4.43
N PHE A 26 -1.99 -9.05 4.81
CA PHE A 26 -3.05 -9.45 3.89
C PHE A 26 -3.43 -8.30 2.96
N GLY A 27 -3.45 -7.07 3.47
CA GLY A 27 -3.58 -5.84 2.72
C GLY A 27 -2.48 -5.73 1.67
N ARG A 28 -1.20 -5.94 2.02
CA ARG A 28 -0.10 -5.96 1.04
C ARG A 28 -0.30 -6.99 -0.07
N LEU A 29 -0.79 -8.19 0.25
CA LEU A 29 -1.08 -9.22 -0.77
C LEU A 29 -2.35 -8.89 -1.58
N ARG A 30 -3.30 -8.18 -0.98
CA ARG A 30 -4.58 -7.75 -1.56
C ARG A 30 -4.57 -6.30 -2.05
N PHE A 31 -3.40 -5.64 -2.14
CA PHE A 31 -3.22 -4.29 -2.71
C PHE A 31 -2.80 -4.42 -4.19
N PRO A 32 -3.73 -4.67 -5.15
CA PRO A 32 -3.46 -4.51 -6.58
C PRO A 32 -3.19 -3.04 -6.96
N GLY A 33 -3.34 -2.11 -6.00
CA GLY A 33 -3.14 -0.67 -6.18
C GLY A 33 -1.71 -0.25 -6.49
N GLN A 34 -0.68 -1.02 -6.09
CA GLN A 34 0.71 -0.71 -6.48
C GLN A 34 0.92 -0.89 -7.99
N LYS A 35 0.24 -1.88 -8.60
CA LYS A 35 0.25 -2.07 -10.05
C LYS A 35 -0.41 -0.89 -10.75
N ARG A 36 -1.56 -0.43 -10.26
CA ARG A 36 -2.27 0.74 -10.80
C ARG A 36 -1.45 2.04 -10.70
N LEU A 37 -0.71 2.23 -9.61
CA LEU A 37 0.15 3.40 -9.44
C LEU A 37 1.39 3.37 -10.36
N SER A 38 1.93 2.17 -10.61
CA SER A 38 2.99 1.94 -11.60
C SER A 38 2.50 2.06 -13.04
N GLU A 39 1.26 1.67 -13.32
CA GLU A 39 0.63 1.79 -14.65
C GLU A 39 0.28 3.25 -14.98
N ALA A 40 -0.01 4.06 -13.96
CA ALA A 40 -0.13 5.51 -14.08
C ALA A 40 1.23 6.21 -14.34
N LYS A 41 2.37 5.52 -14.14
CA LYS A 41 3.70 6.04 -14.49
C LYS A 41 4.08 5.61 -15.91
N CYS A 42 4.77 6.50 -16.61
CA CYS A 42 5.35 6.17 -17.90
C CYS A 42 6.49 5.17 -17.71
N PRO A 43 6.49 4.01 -18.40
CA PRO A 43 7.51 2.97 -18.23
C PRO A 43 8.90 3.39 -18.71
N LYS A 44 9.01 4.42 -19.56
CA LYS A 44 10.31 4.88 -20.10
C LYS A 44 11.04 5.88 -19.21
N CYS A 45 10.32 6.69 -18.44
CA CYS A 45 10.91 7.77 -17.63
C CYS A 45 10.49 7.77 -16.16
N GLY A 46 9.56 6.91 -15.76
CA GLY A 46 9.05 6.80 -14.39
C GLY A 46 8.15 7.96 -13.93
N ARG A 47 7.89 8.97 -14.77
CA ARG A 47 6.99 10.10 -14.42
C ARG A 47 5.53 9.71 -14.56
N TYR A 48 4.66 10.26 -13.71
CA TYR A 48 3.21 10.08 -13.81
C TYR A 48 2.67 10.65 -15.14
N ARG A 49 1.81 9.90 -15.82
CA ARG A 49 1.07 10.36 -17.01
C ARG A 49 0.00 11.35 -16.57
N ILE A 50 0.32 12.64 -16.64
CA ILE A 50 -0.62 13.72 -16.33
C ILE A 50 -1.48 13.96 -17.59
N GLY A 51 -2.71 13.45 -17.60
CA GLY A 51 -3.67 13.58 -18.71
C GLY A 51 -3.61 12.48 -19.78
N LYS A 52 -4.55 12.52 -20.74
CA LYS A 52 -4.68 11.55 -21.87
C LYS A 52 -3.65 11.76 -23.00
N GLY A 53 -2.59 12.53 -22.75
CA GLY A 53 -1.55 12.85 -23.74
C GLY A 53 -0.34 11.92 -23.66
N PRO A 54 0.46 11.81 -24.74
CA PRO A 54 1.74 11.10 -24.69
C PRO A 54 2.66 11.77 -23.66
N CYS A 55 3.41 10.96 -22.90
CA CYS A 55 4.37 11.43 -21.91
C CYS A 55 5.35 12.42 -22.54
N SER A 56 5.75 13.48 -21.83
CA SER A 56 6.75 14.45 -22.32
C SER A 56 8.07 13.79 -22.74
N CYS A 57 8.37 12.62 -22.17
CA CYS A 57 9.50 11.76 -22.53
C CYS A 57 9.40 11.13 -23.94
N GLU A 58 8.19 10.93 -24.47
CA GLU A 58 7.94 10.45 -25.84
C GLU A 58 7.87 11.61 -26.84
N LYS A 59 7.40 12.80 -26.43
CA LYS A 59 7.37 13.99 -27.29
C LYS A 59 8.76 14.46 -27.74
N GLY A 60 9.83 14.13 -27.01
CA GLY A 60 11.22 14.47 -27.36
C GLY A 60 11.98 13.41 -28.18
N LYS A 61 11.33 12.28 -28.54
CA LYS A 61 11.93 11.15 -29.29
C LYS A 61 11.53 11.15 -30.78
N LEU A 62 11.00 12.26 -31.30
CA LEU A 62 10.90 12.48 -32.75
C LEU A 62 12.14 13.25 -33.21
N LYS A 63 13.26 12.53 -33.34
CA LYS A 63 14.37 12.91 -34.21
C LYS A 63 14.87 11.65 -34.89
#